data_AF-A0A6C0DVL6-F1
#
_entry.id   AF-A0A6C0DVL6-F1
#
_cell.length_a   1.000
_cell.length_b   1.000
_cell.length_c   1.000
_cell.angle_alpha   90.00
_cell.angle_beta   90.00
_cell.angle_gamma   90.00
#
_symmetry.space_group_name_H-M   'P 1'
#
loop_
_entity.id
_entity.type
_entity.pdbx_description
1 polymer ?
#
loop_
_entity_poly.entity_id
_entity_poly.type
_entity_poly.pdbx_seq_one_letter_code
_entity_poly.pdbx_strand_id
1 'polypeptide(L)'
;MDAEMSVPYFQETMNSVETGAEMDEDGSDINTSDNESTERDIEWELEHLKKYDNMKQLDILRREIGHIVAHNVLPPEEWYNERFVYIHTYSQLGWAHMAKRFHNNDQYIHDTALYIMRLLDELIEERGTKPTFHIPTYHRVIHEIRNVWNYYSRLYMAGEEDSDVMDLIEGMMSLGR
;
A
#
# COMPACT_ATOMS: atom_id res chain seq x y z
N MET A 1 -48.70 1.49 41.15
CA MET A 1 -48.14 1.13 42.46
C MET A 1 -46.64 1.18 42.28
N ASP A 2 -46.08 2.33 42.63
CA ASP A 2 -44.65 2.58 42.68
C ASP A 2 -44.00 1.66 43.72
N ALA A 3 -42.84 1.10 43.39
CA ALA A 3 -41.94 0.49 44.35
C ALA A 3 -40.51 0.83 43.94
N GLU A 4 -39.88 1.54 44.86
CA GLU A 4 -38.62 2.24 44.77
C GLU A 4 -37.39 1.30 44.74
N MET A 5 -36.31 1.86 44.19
CA MET A 5 -34.92 1.81 44.64
C MET A 5 -34.41 0.62 45.49
N SER A 6 -33.24 0.08 45.11
CA SER A 6 -32.03 0.27 45.93
C SER A 6 -30.77 -0.19 45.20
N VAL A 7 -29.79 0.72 45.10
CA VAL A 7 -28.38 0.42 44.74
C VAL A 7 -27.61 0.27 46.06
N PRO A 8 -26.69 -0.71 46.21
CA PRO A 8 -25.68 -0.65 47.25
C PRO A 8 -24.34 -0.15 46.72
N TYR A 9 -23.92 0.92 47.37
CA TYR A 9 -22.62 1.57 47.44
C TYR A 9 -21.60 0.64 48.15
N PHE A 10 -20.34 0.56 47.69
CA PHE A 10 -19.18 0.12 48.50
C PHE A 10 -17.88 0.63 47.84
N GLN A 11 -17.35 1.79 48.24
CA GLN A 11 -16.41 2.10 49.35
C GLN A 11 -14.93 1.99 48.95
N GLU A 12 -14.28 3.17 48.87
CA GLU A 12 -12.84 3.39 48.70
C GLU A 12 -12.03 2.87 49.89
N THR A 13 -10.82 2.38 49.63
CA THR A 13 -9.71 2.46 50.59
C THR A 13 -8.45 2.92 49.89
N MET A 14 -8.03 4.14 50.24
CA MET A 14 -6.68 4.65 50.05
C MET A 14 -5.70 3.87 50.93
N ASN A 15 -4.47 3.66 50.45
CA ASN A 15 -3.28 3.57 51.29
C ASN A 15 -2.09 4.11 50.49
N SER A 16 -1.62 5.30 50.87
CA SER A 16 -0.29 5.83 50.58
C SER A 16 0.71 5.28 51.60
N VAL A 17 1.91 4.89 51.17
CA VAL A 17 3.18 5.13 51.90
C VAL A 17 4.35 5.17 50.89
N GLU A 18 5.01 6.34 50.87
CA GLU A 18 6.36 6.71 50.38
C GLU A 18 7.47 5.79 50.95
N THR A 19 8.70 5.58 50.45
CA THR A 19 9.72 6.38 49.75
C THR A 19 10.96 5.46 49.60
N GLY A 20 11.89 5.75 48.70
CA GLY A 20 13.28 5.26 48.84
C GLY A 20 14.01 5.06 47.51
N ALA A 21 14.96 5.95 47.24
CA ALA A 21 15.78 6.06 46.04
C ALA A 21 16.62 4.81 45.72
N GLU A 22 16.86 4.57 44.43
CA GLU A 22 18.19 4.22 43.92
C GLU A 22 18.34 4.76 42.50
N MET A 23 19.50 5.38 42.28
CA MET A 23 19.96 5.96 41.03
C MET A 23 20.31 4.84 40.05
N ASP A 24 19.90 4.98 38.80
CA ASP A 24 20.69 4.49 37.67
C ASP A 24 20.60 5.55 36.56
N GLU A 25 21.70 6.30 36.42
CA GLU A 25 22.08 6.91 35.16
C GLU A 25 22.39 5.77 34.19
N ASP A 26 21.53 5.54 33.20
CA ASP A 26 21.99 4.96 31.95
C ASP A 26 21.34 5.68 30.78
N GLY A 27 22.20 6.26 29.95
CA GLY A 27 21.84 6.89 28.71
C GLY A 27 21.40 5.80 27.74
N SER A 28 20.14 5.84 27.33
CA SER A 28 19.78 5.31 26.02
C SER A 28 19.21 6.46 25.22
N ASP A 29 20.08 6.97 24.35
CA ASP A 29 19.78 7.88 23.27
C ASP A 29 18.40 7.57 22.68
N ILE A 30 17.57 8.61 22.66
CA ILE A 30 16.32 8.64 21.94
C ILE A 30 16.67 8.36 20.49
N ASN A 31 16.39 7.13 20.06
CA ASN A 31 16.59 6.62 18.72
C ASN A 31 15.68 7.39 17.74
N THR A 32 16.10 8.60 17.38
CA THR A 32 15.45 9.51 16.43
C THR A 32 16.31 9.61 15.16
N SER A 33 16.97 8.52 14.76
CA SER A 33 17.91 8.51 13.64
C SER A 33 17.54 7.53 12.52
N ASP A 34 16.40 6.84 12.61
CA ASP A 34 16.01 5.86 11.58
C ASP A 34 15.09 6.44 10.50
N ASN A 35 14.45 7.59 10.74
CA ASN A 35 13.49 8.18 9.80
C ASN A 35 14.15 9.05 8.71
N GLU A 36 15.20 9.81 9.05
CA GLU A 36 15.87 10.68 8.06
C GLU A 36 16.68 9.90 7.02
N SER A 37 17.18 8.71 7.36
CA SER A 37 17.96 7.87 6.44
C SER A 37 17.08 7.22 5.37
N THR A 38 15.86 6.80 5.75
CA THR A 38 14.94 6.14 4.81
C THR A 38 14.22 7.15 3.91
N GLU A 39 13.96 8.37 4.40
CA GLU A 39 13.36 9.46 3.61
C GLU A 39 14.33 9.99 2.53
N ARG A 40 15.62 10.16 2.83
CA ARG A 40 16.62 10.58 1.82
C ARG A 40 16.78 9.57 0.68
N ASP A 41 16.62 8.28 0.99
CA ASP A 41 16.72 7.23 -0.01
C ASP A 41 15.50 7.22 -0.96
N ILE A 42 14.31 7.57 -0.47
CA ILE A 42 13.09 7.54 -1.30
C ILE A 42 13.02 8.70 -2.29
N GLU A 43 13.43 9.90 -1.89
CA GLU A 43 13.42 11.08 -2.76
C GLU A 43 14.31 10.86 -3.98
N TRP A 44 15.53 10.36 -3.75
CA TRP A 44 16.45 10.04 -4.84
C TRP A 44 15.93 8.92 -5.76
N GLU A 45 15.31 7.89 -5.18
CA GLU A 45 14.68 6.81 -5.94
C GLU A 45 13.49 7.30 -6.79
N LEU A 46 12.72 8.28 -6.30
CA LEU A 46 11.61 8.89 -7.03
C LEU A 46 12.09 9.77 -8.19
N GLU A 47 13.15 10.56 -8.01
CA GLU A 47 13.77 11.33 -9.10
C GLU A 47 14.28 10.43 -10.24
N HIS A 48 14.72 9.23 -9.88
CA HIS A 48 15.29 8.24 -10.79
C HIS A 48 14.32 7.12 -11.17
N LEU A 49 13.03 7.27 -10.87
CA LEU A 49 12.04 6.19 -10.97
C LEU A 49 12.08 5.48 -12.33
N LYS A 50 12.18 6.24 -13.42
CA LYS A 50 12.23 5.72 -14.80
C LYS A 50 13.46 4.86 -15.13
N LYS A 51 14.52 4.91 -14.31
CA LYS A 51 15.74 4.11 -14.50
C LYS A 51 15.63 2.70 -13.91
N TYR A 52 14.62 2.46 -13.08
CA TYR A 52 14.42 1.17 -12.43
C TYR A 52 13.56 0.23 -13.27
N ASP A 53 13.69 -1.06 -13.01
CA ASP A 53 12.77 -2.06 -13.53
C ASP A 53 11.37 -1.88 -12.92
N ASN A 54 10.36 -2.42 -13.58
CA ASN A 54 8.97 -2.12 -13.26
C ASN A 54 8.54 -2.62 -11.89
N MET A 55 9.17 -3.69 -11.39
CA MET A 55 8.94 -4.17 -10.03
C MET A 55 9.53 -3.25 -8.98
N LYS A 56 10.76 -2.76 -9.18
CA LYS A 56 11.35 -1.77 -8.29
C LYS A 56 10.60 -0.43 -8.36
N GLN A 57 10.12 -0.02 -9.53
CA GLN A 57 9.25 1.16 -9.66
C GLN A 57 7.98 1.02 -8.83
N LEU A 58 7.28 -0.12 -8.94
CA LEU A 58 6.08 -0.41 -8.16
C LEU A 58 6.37 -0.38 -6.65
N ASP A 59 7.52 -0.91 -6.22
CA ASP A 59 7.94 -0.89 -4.82
C ASP A 59 8.33 0.51 -4.30
N ILE A 60 8.92 1.36 -5.13
CA ILE A 60 9.19 2.76 -4.80
C ILE A 60 7.86 3.52 -4.64
N LEU A 61 6.96 3.41 -5.62
CA LEU A 61 5.64 4.05 -5.58
C LEU A 61 4.80 3.58 -4.38
N ARG A 62 4.86 2.29 -4.05
CA ARG A 62 4.20 1.74 -2.86
C ARG A 62 4.69 2.40 -1.57
N ARG A 63 6.01 2.59 -1.44
CA ARG A 63 6.61 3.22 -0.27
C ARG A 63 6.24 4.70 -0.18
N GLU A 64 6.27 5.41 -1.30
CA GLU A 64 5.86 6.82 -1.38
C GLU A 64 4.41 7.00 -0.90
N ILE A 65 3.47 6.25 -1.48
CA ILE A 65 2.06 6.36 -1.08
C ILE A 65 1.85 5.89 0.35
N GLY A 66 2.59 4.87 0.78
CA GLY A 66 2.59 4.41 2.17
C GLY A 66 2.97 5.52 3.15
N HIS A 67 3.99 6.31 2.83
CA HIS A 67 4.40 7.49 3.60
C HIS A 67 3.30 8.55 3.63
N ILE A 68 2.74 8.90 2.47
CA ILE A 68 1.65 9.88 2.35
C ILE A 68 0.45 9.48 3.22
N VAL A 69 0.05 8.20 3.17
CA VAL A 69 -1.08 7.67 3.96
C VAL A 69 -0.75 7.64 5.45
N ALA A 70 0.46 7.21 5.83
CA ALA A 70 0.87 7.09 7.24
C ALA A 70 0.96 8.46 7.93
N HIS A 71 1.44 9.47 7.22
CA HIS A 71 1.64 10.82 7.76
C HIS A 71 0.48 11.78 7.44
N ASN A 72 -0.56 11.30 6.75
CA ASN A 72 -1.72 12.10 6.32
C ASN A 72 -1.31 13.38 5.58
N VAL A 73 -0.30 13.26 4.72
CA VAL A 73 0.22 14.36 3.88
C VAL A 73 -0.75 14.58 2.72
N LEU A 74 -1.02 15.84 2.39
CA LEU A 74 -1.77 16.20 1.19
C LEU A 74 -0.79 16.55 0.07
N PRO A 75 -0.67 15.73 -1.00
CA PRO A 75 0.23 16.01 -2.10
C PRO A 75 -0.22 17.22 -2.92
N PRO A 76 0.72 17.92 -3.60
CA PRO A 76 0.38 18.96 -4.55
C PRO A 76 -0.30 18.39 -5.81
N GLU A 77 -0.95 19.25 -6.61
CA GLU A 77 -1.70 18.82 -7.80
C GLU A 77 -0.81 18.14 -8.85
N GLU A 78 0.43 18.62 -9.01
CA GLU A 78 1.45 18.05 -9.90
C GLU A 78 1.71 16.57 -9.59
N TRP A 79 1.72 16.20 -8.30
CA TRP A 79 1.90 14.81 -7.87
C TRP A 79 0.80 13.91 -8.45
N TYR A 80 -0.46 14.34 -8.40
CA TYR A 80 -1.56 13.55 -8.97
C TYR A 80 -1.45 13.42 -10.49
N ASN A 81 -0.97 14.47 -11.19
CA ASN A 81 -0.72 14.39 -12.64
C ASN A 81 0.32 13.33 -12.98
N GLU A 82 1.44 13.32 -12.26
CA GLU A 82 2.51 12.35 -12.49
C GLU A 82 2.06 10.92 -12.16
N ARG A 83 1.34 10.74 -11.07
CA ARG A 83 0.90 9.41 -10.62
C ARG A 83 -0.24 8.85 -11.44
N PHE A 84 -1.06 9.70 -12.06
CA PHE A 84 -2.11 9.25 -12.96
C PHE A 84 -1.56 8.53 -14.20
N VAL A 85 -0.34 8.86 -14.66
CA VAL A 85 0.33 8.13 -15.74
C VAL A 85 0.48 6.64 -15.38
N TYR A 86 0.88 6.34 -14.14
CA TYR A 86 1.02 4.96 -13.67
C TYR A 86 -0.33 4.25 -13.52
N ILE A 87 -1.35 4.94 -12.98
CA ILE A 87 -2.72 4.42 -12.90
C ILE A 87 -3.22 4.02 -14.30
N HIS A 88 -3.04 4.90 -15.28
CA HIS A 88 -3.43 4.64 -16.66
C HIS A 88 -2.64 3.48 -17.28
N THR A 89 -1.33 3.40 -17.04
CA THR A 89 -0.56 2.24 -17.53
C THR A 89 -1.00 0.95 -16.87
N TYR A 90 -1.29 0.95 -15.56
CA TYR A 90 -1.77 -0.23 -14.86
C TYR A 90 -3.16 -0.66 -15.33
N SER A 91 -4.04 0.26 -15.74
CA SER A 91 -5.36 -0.10 -16.28
C SER A 91 -5.30 -0.76 -17.66
N GLN A 92 -4.22 -0.54 -18.40
CA GLN A 92 -3.98 -1.16 -19.70
C GLN A 92 -3.40 -2.57 -19.62
N LEU A 93 -3.09 -3.07 -18.42
CA LEU A 93 -2.63 -4.43 -18.24
C LEU A 93 -3.75 -5.44 -18.52
N GLY A 94 -3.36 -6.67 -18.86
CA GLY A 94 -4.26 -7.75 -19.30
C GLY A 94 -5.14 -8.35 -18.19
N TRP A 95 -5.67 -7.57 -17.25
CA TRP A 95 -6.42 -8.04 -16.08
C TRP A 95 -7.65 -8.89 -16.43
N ALA A 96 -8.42 -8.48 -17.43
CA ALA A 96 -9.60 -9.24 -17.86
C ALA A 96 -9.20 -10.62 -18.42
N HIS A 97 -8.09 -10.68 -19.14
CA HIS A 97 -7.56 -11.93 -19.66
C HIS A 97 -6.99 -12.81 -18.54
N MET A 98 -6.26 -12.22 -17.58
CA MET A 98 -5.77 -12.89 -16.37
C MET A 98 -6.94 -13.49 -15.57
N ALA A 99 -7.98 -12.71 -15.28
CA ALA A 99 -9.17 -13.20 -14.57
C ALA A 99 -9.78 -14.40 -15.30
N LYS A 100 -10.03 -14.27 -16.62
CA LYS A 100 -10.61 -15.36 -17.41
C LYS A 100 -9.74 -16.62 -17.42
N ARG A 101 -8.42 -16.49 -17.52
CA ARG A 101 -7.47 -17.62 -17.55
C ARG A 101 -7.47 -18.40 -16.22
N PHE A 102 -7.60 -17.69 -15.10
CA PHE A 102 -7.50 -18.29 -13.76
C PHE A 102 -8.84 -18.62 -13.10
N HIS A 103 -9.98 -18.31 -13.73
CA HIS A 103 -11.33 -18.51 -13.18
C HIS A 103 -11.58 -19.89 -12.53
N ASN A 104 -11.07 -20.97 -13.12
CA ASN A 104 -11.26 -22.34 -12.61
C ASN A 104 -10.01 -22.93 -11.93
N ASN A 105 -8.88 -22.22 -11.96
CA ASN A 105 -7.57 -22.76 -11.60
C ASN A 105 -6.99 -22.10 -10.35
N ASP A 106 -7.15 -20.77 -10.23
CA ASP A 106 -6.66 -20.00 -9.10
C ASP A 106 -7.63 -18.85 -8.80
N GLN A 107 -8.47 -19.08 -7.78
CA GLN A 107 -9.48 -18.12 -7.35
C GLN A 107 -8.87 -16.82 -6.85
N TYR A 108 -7.68 -16.88 -6.22
CA TYR A 108 -7.01 -15.70 -5.70
C TYR A 108 -6.56 -14.77 -6.85
N ILE A 109 -5.92 -15.32 -7.89
CA ILE A 109 -5.55 -14.52 -9.08
C ILE A 109 -6.78 -13.98 -9.78
N HIS A 110 -7.82 -14.80 -9.95
CA HIS A 110 -9.09 -14.38 -10.57
C HIS A 110 -9.71 -13.19 -9.84
N ASP A 111 -9.93 -13.31 -8.53
CA ASP A 111 -10.62 -12.29 -7.74
C ASP A 111 -9.78 -11.03 -7.60
N THR A 112 -8.47 -11.18 -7.44
CA THR A 112 -7.56 -10.03 -7.32
C THR A 112 -7.48 -9.25 -8.63
N ALA A 113 -7.46 -9.92 -9.80
CA ALA A 113 -7.48 -9.24 -11.09
C ALA A 113 -8.78 -8.43 -11.29
N LEU A 114 -9.94 -8.99 -10.96
CA LEU A 114 -11.22 -8.26 -11.03
C LEU A 114 -11.27 -7.09 -10.03
N TYR A 115 -10.73 -7.29 -8.83
CA TYR A 115 -10.66 -6.25 -7.82
C TYR A 115 -9.76 -5.08 -8.24
N ILE A 116 -8.59 -5.37 -8.80
CA ILE A 116 -7.68 -4.36 -9.36
C ILE A 116 -8.37 -3.56 -10.46
N MET A 117 -9.07 -4.22 -11.40
CA MET A 117 -9.83 -3.52 -12.46
C MET A 117 -10.83 -2.53 -11.87
N ARG A 118 -11.62 -2.96 -10.89
CA ARG A 118 -12.63 -2.10 -10.25
C ARG A 118 -12.00 -0.87 -9.59
N LEU A 119 -10.88 -1.04 -8.89
CA LEU A 119 -10.19 0.07 -8.23
C LEU A 119 -9.55 1.03 -9.25
N LEU A 120 -9.04 0.52 -10.37
CA LEU A 120 -8.48 1.35 -11.44
C LEU A 120 -9.57 2.16 -12.14
N ASP A 121 -10.73 1.55 -12.42
CA ASP A 121 -11.88 2.25 -12.98
C ASP A 121 -12.36 3.38 -12.05
N GLU A 122 -12.44 3.14 -10.73
CA GLU A 122 -12.78 4.16 -9.73
C GLU A 122 -11.83 5.37 -9.79
N LEU A 123 -10.51 5.13 -9.86
CA LEU A 123 -9.51 6.20 -9.93
C LEU A 123 -9.56 6.98 -11.25
N ILE A 124 -9.85 6.30 -12.36
CA ILE A 124 -9.98 6.92 -13.69
C ILE A 124 -11.24 7.79 -13.76
N GLU A 125 -12.37 7.29 -13.27
CA GLU A 125 -13.62 8.05 -13.18
C GLU A 125 -13.45 9.29 -12.30
N GLU A 126 -12.81 9.14 -11.13
CA GLU A 126 -12.57 10.26 -10.22
C GLU A 126 -11.70 11.34 -10.90
N ARG A 127 -10.61 10.92 -11.57
CA ARG A 127 -9.75 11.84 -12.32
C ARG A 127 -10.48 12.55 -13.46
N GLY A 128 -11.48 11.91 -14.06
CA GLY A 128 -12.33 12.52 -15.08
C GLY A 128 -13.21 13.65 -14.55
N THR A 129 -13.44 13.71 -13.23
CA THR A 129 -14.32 14.71 -12.59
C THR A 129 -13.58 15.71 -11.72
N LYS A 130 -12.37 15.40 -11.25
CA LYS A 130 -11.57 16.22 -10.33
C LYS A 130 -10.08 16.16 -10.67
N PRO A 131 -9.30 17.21 -10.34
CA PRO A 131 -7.85 17.22 -10.54
C PRO A 131 -7.07 16.35 -9.52
N THR A 132 -7.77 15.64 -8.64
CA THR A 132 -7.20 14.75 -7.60
C THR A 132 -7.90 13.40 -7.64
N PHE A 133 -7.30 12.38 -7.02
CA PHE A 133 -7.93 11.08 -6.81
C PHE A 133 -7.73 10.59 -5.37
N HIS A 134 -8.52 9.63 -4.94
CA HIS A 134 -8.51 9.12 -3.59
C HIS A 134 -7.24 8.30 -3.30
N ILE A 135 -6.33 8.88 -2.53
CA ILE A 135 -5.01 8.31 -2.20
C ILE A 135 -5.12 6.90 -1.59
N PRO A 136 -6.04 6.61 -0.64
CA PRO A 136 -6.18 5.25 -0.11
C PRO A 136 -6.61 4.23 -1.16
N THR A 137 -7.41 4.61 -2.16
CA THR A 137 -7.78 3.72 -3.28
C THR A 137 -6.55 3.43 -4.12
N TYR A 138 -5.75 4.45 -4.45
CA TYR A 138 -4.49 4.27 -5.18
C TYR A 138 -3.47 3.40 -4.42
N HIS A 139 -3.36 3.58 -3.11
CA HIS A 139 -2.51 2.74 -2.26
C HIS A 139 -2.90 1.26 -2.36
N ARG A 140 -4.21 0.96 -2.29
CA ARG A 140 -4.73 -0.41 -2.43
C ARG A 140 -4.40 -0.99 -3.80
N VAL A 141 -4.61 -0.25 -4.89
CA VAL A 141 -4.24 -0.70 -6.24
C VAL A 141 -2.80 -1.16 -6.30
N ILE A 142 -1.86 -0.31 -5.88
CA ILE A 142 -0.43 -0.64 -5.92
C ILE A 142 -0.13 -1.90 -5.08
N HIS A 143 -0.77 -2.00 -3.91
CA HIS A 143 -0.58 -3.13 -3.03
C HIS A 143 -1.07 -4.44 -3.65
N GLU A 144 -2.26 -4.44 -4.25
CA GLU A 144 -2.84 -5.63 -4.89
C GLU A 144 -2.05 -6.07 -6.12
N ILE A 145 -1.63 -5.12 -6.97
CA ILE A 145 -0.77 -5.41 -8.15
C ILE A 145 0.50 -6.12 -7.69
N ARG A 146 1.14 -5.60 -6.64
CA ARG A 146 2.35 -6.23 -6.09
C ARG A 146 2.08 -7.61 -5.51
N ASN A 147 0.98 -7.78 -4.78
CA ASN A 147 0.66 -9.04 -4.12
C ASN A 147 0.32 -10.14 -5.13
N VAL A 148 -0.49 -9.83 -6.15
CA VAL A 148 -0.79 -10.79 -7.22
C VAL A 148 0.47 -11.13 -8.00
N TRP A 149 1.36 -10.17 -8.25
CA TRP A 149 2.65 -10.42 -8.88
C TRP A 149 3.54 -11.38 -8.08
N ASN A 150 3.73 -11.12 -6.79
CA ASN A 150 4.57 -11.95 -5.93
C ASN A 150 4.00 -13.36 -5.78
N TYR A 151 2.67 -13.47 -5.67
CA TYR A 151 1.99 -14.76 -5.62
C TYR A 151 2.19 -15.53 -6.92
N TYR A 152 1.95 -14.86 -8.05
CA TYR A 152 2.07 -15.44 -9.38
C TYR A 152 3.49 -15.91 -9.69
N SER A 153 4.48 -15.03 -9.51
CA SER A 153 5.90 -15.33 -9.77
C SER A 153 6.41 -16.51 -8.94
N ARG A 154 6.00 -16.60 -7.68
CA ARG A 154 6.42 -17.71 -6.80
C ARG A 154 5.83 -19.06 -7.22
N LEU A 155 4.59 -19.09 -7.71
CA LEU A 155 3.87 -20.34 -7.98
C LEU A 155 3.93 -20.82 -9.42
N TYR A 156 4.03 -19.89 -10.38
CA TYR A 156 3.92 -20.19 -11.81
C TYR A 156 5.21 -19.93 -12.59
N MET A 157 6.13 -19.10 -12.06
CA MET A 157 7.42 -18.83 -12.74
C MET A 157 8.58 -19.66 -12.19
N ALA A 158 8.36 -20.44 -11.13
CA ALA A 158 9.34 -21.37 -10.59
C ALA A 158 9.39 -22.66 -11.43
N GLY A 159 9.79 -22.58 -12.70
CA GLY A 159 10.05 -23.81 -13.48
C GLY A 159 10.18 -23.70 -14.99
N GLU A 160 9.45 -22.84 -15.69
CA GLU A 160 9.42 -22.86 -17.17
C GLU A 160 9.35 -21.47 -17.80
N GLU A 161 10.07 -21.30 -18.92
CA GLU A 161 10.05 -20.17 -19.86
C GLU A 161 8.73 -20.14 -20.64
N ASP A 162 7.61 -20.05 -19.93
CA ASP A 162 6.31 -20.17 -20.55
C ASP A 162 5.98 -18.83 -21.24
N SER A 163 6.22 -18.77 -22.56
CA SER A 163 6.05 -17.60 -23.43
C SER A 163 4.71 -16.87 -23.24
N ASP A 164 3.65 -17.62 -22.95
CA ASP A 164 2.29 -17.10 -22.72
C ASP A 164 2.17 -16.30 -21.41
N VAL A 165 3.17 -16.38 -20.53
CA VAL A 165 3.27 -15.64 -19.26
C VAL A 165 3.89 -14.27 -19.47
N MET A 166 4.82 -14.15 -20.42
CA MET A 166 5.45 -12.88 -20.78
C MET A 166 4.45 -11.95 -21.50
N ASP A 167 3.52 -12.51 -22.28
CA ASP A 167 2.47 -11.77 -22.99
C ASP A 167 1.37 -11.23 -22.05
N LEU A 168 1.04 -11.97 -20.97
CA LEU A 168 0.07 -11.55 -19.95
C LEU A 168 0.53 -10.31 -19.17
N ILE A 169 1.86 -10.16 -19.11
CA ILE A 169 2.65 -9.23 -18.31
C ILE A 169 3.40 -8.23 -19.22
N GLU A 170 3.20 -8.28 -20.53
CA GLU A 170 4.00 -7.48 -21.46
C GLU A 170 3.84 -5.98 -21.19
N GLY A 171 2.67 -5.54 -20.73
CA GLY A 171 2.44 -4.16 -20.27
C GLY A 171 3.20 -3.76 -19.00
N MET A 172 3.56 -4.72 -18.14
CA MET A 172 4.45 -4.52 -17.00
C MET A 172 5.92 -4.69 -17.36
N MET A 173 6.30 -5.15 -18.56
CA MET A 173 7.69 -5.20 -19.04
C MET A 173 8.01 -4.11 -20.06
N SER A 174 7.00 -3.58 -20.76
CA SER A 174 7.12 -2.55 -21.80
C SER A 174 7.19 -1.12 -21.28
N LEU A 175 7.08 -0.91 -19.96
CA LEU A 175 7.19 0.39 -19.27
C LEU A 175 8.58 1.09 -19.41
N GLY A 176 9.50 0.52 -20.19
CA GLY A 176 10.86 1.00 -20.42
C GLY A 176 11.27 1.13 -21.88
N ARG A 177 10.36 1.54 -22.79
CA ARG A 177 10.72 2.00 -24.14
C ARG A 177 10.17 3.38 -24.48
#